data_AF-A0A9P6RXL7-F1
#
_entry.id   AF-A0A9P6RXL7-F1
#
_cell.length_a   1.000
_cell.length_b   1.000
_cell.length_c   1.000
_cell.angle_alpha   90.00
_cell.angle_beta   90.00
_cell.angle_gamma   90.00
#
_symmetry.space_group_name_H-M   'P 1'
#
loop_
_entity.id
_entity.type
_entity.pdbx_description
1 polymer ?
#
loop_
_entity_poly.entity_id
_entity_poly.type
_entity_poly.pdbx_seq_one_letter_code
_entity_poly.pdbx_strand_id
1 'polypeptide(L)'
;MGGLSLQCVVANGTRLLGMSYTSRVDDNTSYDSSYVVLIQSNPNPASVDDISWSLVAAYPRLTSYPQDFSPLVCNVDPVTGVFSMMSYFNLTDPTVVIPDQYLLPRRKPGGFQYDPRNNRWSNFTLDPNYRWGDISATYALFQWPNTTTLYQANVGNSTTVNIGLLASDKDDDSKQFVSITSWDLDPSVYGYPSRLFFGNNILYQFGTLVANNKTGALRNTLTRIPLSGDAATFMLPDDLPVYNATALDQCTPSFITANYYKDTLYVFCQGVDTDIEPGVGLVMKFRDGAVRDTALSNFSETDFDRISGASIQPIGGDNNQNRFAFVVNAPSGYSMEGMALDDADLGIVTSVGYYLNITEPYGFSITDPPNHTPAIIGGSVAGVLLLLAIAAYFLVRRRWPQWRRKLRAKIILMMSADDLNENPKFYKFEESSRQSFDSGRDKILVTDDMDLEGIVDVGTGYMQNVTFGQHPRPAASYSATASFNIIYDPLTNCTKVALYPRGQ
;
A
#
# COMPACT_ATOMS: atom_id res chain seq x y z
N MET A 1 -21.13 -19.91 10.15
CA MET A 1 -21.48 -19.21 8.89
C MET A 1 -20.71 -17.90 8.88
N GLY A 2 -19.98 -17.58 7.81
CA GLY A 2 -19.26 -16.31 7.71
C GLY A 2 -20.16 -15.22 7.11
N GLY A 3 -20.10 -14.01 7.67
CA GLY A 3 -20.66 -12.82 7.05
C GLY A 3 -19.63 -12.19 6.11
N LEU A 4 -20.08 -11.57 5.03
CA LEU A 4 -19.23 -10.70 4.21
C LEU A 4 -19.56 -9.23 4.50
N SER A 5 -18.52 -8.43 4.67
CA SER A 5 -18.59 -6.97 4.73
C SER A 5 -17.82 -6.44 3.52
N LEU A 6 -18.58 -6.03 2.49
CA LEU A 6 -18.02 -5.43 1.30
C LEU A 6 -17.36 -4.11 1.65
N GLN A 7 -16.08 -4.02 1.29
CA GLN A 7 -15.25 -2.86 1.53
C GLN A 7 -15.36 -1.87 0.39
N CYS A 8 -15.36 -2.38 -0.85
CA CYS A 8 -15.56 -1.59 -2.05
C CYS A 8 -16.29 -2.39 -3.11
N VAL A 9 -16.94 -1.65 -4.01
CA VAL A 9 -17.65 -2.17 -5.17
C VAL A 9 -17.38 -1.28 -6.39
N VAL A 10 -17.16 -1.90 -7.55
CA VAL A 10 -16.96 -1.22 -8.84
C VAL A 10 -17.68 -1.95 -9.96
N ALA A 11 -18.16 -1.20 -10.95
CA ALA A 11 -18.76 -1.77 -12.16
C ALA A 11 -17.70 -2.38 -13.09
N ASN A 12 -17.96 -3.60 -13.57
CA ASN A 12 -17.19 -4.32 -14.59
C ASN A 12 -18.14 -4.76 -15.72
N GLY A 13 -18.34 -3.88 -16.70
CA GLY A 13 -19.30 -4.10 -17.79
C GLY A 13 -20.73 -4.23 -17.25
N THR A 14 -21.33 -5.41 -17.44
CA THR A 14 -22.69 -5.70 -16.96
C THR A 14 -22.74 -6.21 -15.52
N ARG A 15 -21.60 -6.39 -14.83
CA ARG A 15 -21.55 -6.96 -13.48
C ARG A 15 -20.91 -5.98 -12.51
N LEU A 16 -21.10 -6.21 -11.22
CA LEU A 16 -20.35 -5.56 -10.16
C LEU A 16 -19.27 -6.51 -9.64
N LEU A 17 -18.10 -5.95 -9.36
CA LEU A 17 -17.06 -6.60 -8.58
C LEU A 17 -16.99 -5.95 -7.21
N GLY A 18 -17.03 -6.79 -6.18
CA GLY A 18 -16.91 -6.36 -4.80
C GLY A 18 -15.72 -7.04 -4.13
N MET A 19 -15.00 -6.30 -3.29
CA MET A 19 -13.99 -6.88 -2.42
C MET A 19 -14.49 -6.87 -0.99
N SER A 20 -14.39 -8.01 -0.30
CA SER A 20 -14.75 -8.15 1.10
C SER A 20 -13.57 -8.69 1.89
N TYR A 21 -13.49 -8.33 3.16
CA TYR A 21 -12.74 -9.11 4.13
C TYR A 21 -13.67 -10.15 4.73
N THR A 22 -13.21 -11.40 4.85
CA THR A 22 -14.01 -12.45 5.50
C THR A 22 -13.67 -12.48 6.97
N SER A 23 -14.62 -12.28 7.86
CA SER A 23 -14.41 -12.50 9.29
C SER A 23 -14.71 -13.95 9.67
N ARG A 24 -13.82 -14.55 10.45
CA ARG A 24 -14.14 -15.79 11.16
C ARG A 24 -14.93 -15.43 12.41
N VAL A 25 -16.16 -15.90 12.50
CA VAL A 25 -16.96 -15.83 13.74
C VAL A 25 -16.51 -17.00 14.60
N ASP A 26 -15.40 -16.84 15.33
CA ASP A 26 -15.10 -17.75 16.43
C ASP A 26 -15.78 -17.23 17.70
N ASP A 27 -16.32 -18.16 18.51
CA ASP A 27 -17.07 -17.91 19.74
C ASP A 27 -16.21 -17.28 20.85
N ASN A 28 -15.77 -16.03 20.65
CA ASN A 28 -15.46 -14.98 21.64
C ASN A 28 -14.49 -13.94 21.03
N THR A 29 -15.05 -12.83 20.58
CA THR A 29 -14.47 -11.46 20.68
C THR A 29 -13.28 -11.03 19.81
N SER A 30 -12.75 -11.81 18.87
CA SER A 30 -11.86 -11.27 17.81
C SER A 30 -12.41 -11.51 16.41
N TYR A 31 -12.68 -10.44 15.67
CA TYR A 31 -12.92 -10.51 14.23
C TYR A 31 -11.58 -10.76 13.53
N ASP A 32 -11.13 -12.01 13.47
CA ASP A 32 -9.95 -12.36 12.67
C ASP A 32 -10.35 -12.52 11.20
N SER A 33 -10.12 -11.45 10.45
CA SER A 33 -10.26 -11.45 9.00
C SER A 33 -9.22 -12.36 8.36
N SER A 34 -9.64 -13.51 7.85
CA SER A 34 -8.72 -14.57 7.38
C SER A 34 -8.39 -14.48 5.88
N TYR A 35 -9.27 -13.87 5.09
CA TYR A 35 -9.13 -13.77 3.64
C TYR A 35 -9.57 -12.41 3.12
N VAL A 36 -8.91 -11.97 2.05
CA VAL A 36 -9.45 -10.99 1.11
C VAL A 36 -10.18 -11.78 0.03
N VAL A 37 -11.45 -11.51 -0.17
CA VAL A 37 -12.24 -12.17 -1.22
C VAL A 37 -12.71 -11.17 -2.25
N LEU A 38 -12.58 -11.57 -3.52
CA LEU A 38 -13.20 -10.91 -4.65
C LEU A 38 -14.48 -11.67 -4.97
N ILE A 39 -15.59 -10.94 -5.04
CA ILE A 39 -16.91 -11.47 -5.37
C ILE A 39 -17.48 -10.71 -6.56
N GLN A 40 -18.41 -11.33 -7.27
CA GLN A 40 -19.02 -10.77 -8.47
C GLN A 40 -20.53 -10.94 -8.42
N SER A 41 -21.26 -9.93 -8.88
CA SER A 41 -22.72 -9.99 -8.96
C SER A 41 -23.21 -10.80 -10.17
N ASN A 42 -24.49 -11.17 -10.19
CA ASN A 42 -25.21 -11.46 -11.43
C ASN A 42 -25.15 -10.27 -12.41
N PRO A 43 -25.33 -10.51 -13.73
CA PRO A 43 -25.38 -9.43 -14.72
C PRO A 43 -26.59 -8.52 -14.52
N ASN A 44 -26.39 -7.22 -14.75
CA ASN A 44 -27.36 -6.14 -14.77
C ASN A 44 -28.36 -6.19 -13.60
N PRO A 45 -27.89 -6.14 -12.34
CA PRO A 45 -28.81 -6.05 -11.22
C PRO A 45 -29.65 -4.77 -11.38
N ALA A 46 -30.97 -4.90 -11.26
CA ALA A 46 -31.92 -3.80 -11.40
C ALA A 46 -32.35 -3.24 -10.04
N SER A 47 -32.03 -3.91 -8.94
CA SER A 47 -32.22 -3.41 -7.58
C SER A 47 -31.20 -4.04 -6.61
N VAL A 48 -31.32 -3.73 -5.32
CA VAL A 48 -30.54 -4.45 -4.29
C VAL A 48 -31.14 -5.82 -3.99
N ASP A 49 -32.45 -6.00 -4.18
CA ASP A 49 -33.15 -7.27 -3.91
C ASP A 49 -32.85 -8.37 -4.94
N ASP A 50 -32.47 -8.00 -6.15
CA ASP A 50 -32.19 -8.94 -7.24
C ASP A 50 -30.71 -9.29 -7.40
N ILE A 51 -29.86 -8.82 -6.47
CA ILE A 51 -28.43 -9.09 -6.50
C ILE A 51 -28.09 -10.42 -5.83
N SER A 52 -27.29 -11.20 -6.53
CA SER A 52 -26.67 -12.43 -6.05
C SER A 52 -25.16 -12.32 -6.23
N TRP A 53 -24.40 -12.78 -5.23
CA TRP A 53 -22.95 -12.72 -5.24
C TRP A 53 -22.34 -14.10 -5.40
N SER A 54 -21.34 -14.21 -6.26
CA SER A 54 -20.51 -15.41 -6.44
C SER A 54 -19.06 -15.10 -6.12
N LEU A 55 -18.38 -16.02 -5.43
CA LEU A 55 -16.94 -15.93 -5.21
C LEU A 55 -16.18 -16.00 -6.54
N VAL A 56 -15.27 -15.06 -6.77
CA VAL A 56 -14.34 -15.05 -7.90
C VAL A 56 -13.00 -15.61 -7.47
N ALA A 57 -12.44 -15.03 -6.41
CA ALA A 57 -11.12 -15.41 -5.90
C ALA A 57 -11.00 -15.10 -4.41
N ALA A 58 -10.13 -15.84 -3.73
CA ALA A 58 -9.78 -15.59 -2.35
C ALA A 58 -8.26 -15.52 -2.22
N TYR A 59 -7.77 -14.61 -1.38
CA TYR A 59 -6.37 -14.44 -1.04
C TYR A 59 -6.22 -14.57 0.48
N PRO A 60 -5.42 -15.53 0.97
CA PRO A 60 -5.24 -15.70 2.39
C PRO A 60 -4.48 -14.50 2.95
N ARG A 61 -4.90 -14.05 4.13
CA ARG A 61 -4.34 -12.89 4.79
C ARG A 61 -3.78 -13.30 6.14
N LEU A 62 -2.55 -12.87 6.43
CA LEU A 62 -1.83 -13.26 7.64
C LEU A 62 -2.44 -12.68 8.92
N THR A 63 -3.03 -11.48 8.85
CA THR A 63 -3.43 -10.69 10.03
C THR A 63 -4.50 -9.67 9.66
N SER A 64 -5.59 -9.57 10.42
CA SER A 64 -6.52 -8.43 10.36
C SER A 64 -5.80 -7.17 10.88
N TYR A 65 -6.04 -6.03 10.25
CA TYR A 65 -5.46 -4.76 10.69
C TYR A 65 -6.59 -3.75 10.93
N PRO A 66 -6.57 -2.99 12.03
CA PRO A 66 -7.57 -1.94 12.28
C PRO A 66 -7.67 -0.91 11.14
N GLN A 67 -6.61 -0.76 10.34
CA GLN A 67 -6.57 0.10 9.16
C GLN A 67 -7.23 -0.52 7.92
N ASP A 68 -7.90 -1.66 8.06
CA ASP A 68 -8.77 -2.23 7.02
C ASP A 68 -10.00 -1.36 6.76
N PHE A 69 -10.37 -0.54 7.74
CA PHE A 69 -11.42 0.47 7.65
C PHE A 69 -10.89 1.82 7.15
N SER A 70 -9.62 1.91 6.74
CA SER A 70 -9.09 3.10 6.08
C SER A 70 -9.85 3.41 4.79
N PRO A 71 -9.97 4.69 4.40
CA PRO A 71 -10.54 5.04 3.11
C PRO A 71 -9.84 4.29 1.98
N LEU A 72 -10.65 3.77 1.06
CA LEU A 72 -10.24 2.85 0.01
C LEU A 72 -10.95 3.19 -1.30
N VAL A 73 -10.30 2.88 -2.42
CA VAL A 73 -10.82 3.04 -3.78
C VAL A 73 -10.54 1.77 -4.56
N CYS A 74 -11.51 1.33 -5.35
CA CYS A 74 -11.34 0.22 -6.27
C CYS A 74 -11.46 0.67 -7.72
N ASN A 75 -10.76 -0.04 -8.59
CA ASN A 75 -10.82 0.11 -10.04
C ASN A 75 -10.81 -1.27 -10.68
N VAL A 76 -11.49 -1.42 -11.81
CA VAL A 76 -11.36 -2.58 -12.67
C VAL A 76 -10.93 -2.14 -14.06
N ASP A 77 -9.96 -2.85 -14.63
CA ASP A 77 -9.60 -2.70 -16.03
C ASP A 77 -10.74 -3.23 -16.91
N PRO A 78 -11.39 -2.41 -17.75
CA PRO A 78 -12.50 -2.85 -18.59
C PRO A 78 -12.04 -3.78 -19.73
N VAL A 79 -10.76 -3.79 -20.09
CA VAL A 79 -10.18 -4.63 -21.15
C VAL A 79 -9.64 -5.93 -20.58
N THR A 80 -8.87 -5.87 -19.48
CA THR A 80 -8.19 -7.04 -18.92
C THR A 80 -8.95 -7.71 -17.78
N GLY A 81 -9.95 -7.03 -17.20
CA GLY A 81 -10.70 -7.49 -16.03
C GLY A 81 -9.91 -7.46 -14.73
N VAL A 82 -8.69 -6.92 -14.75
CA VAL A 82 -7.82 -6.83 -13.58
C VAL A 82 -8.47 -5.91 -12.54
N PHE A 83 -8.74 -6.46 -11.36
CA PHE A 83 -9.29 -5.72 -10.23
C PHE A 83 -8.16 -5.17 -9.38
N SER A 84 -8.27 -3.92 -8.96
CA SER A 84 -7.32 -3.26 -8.07
C SER A 84 -8.08 -2.56 -6.96
N MET A 85 -7.67 -2.78 -5.71
CA MET A 85 -8.10 -1.98 -4.56
C MET A 85 -6.87 -1.30 -3.97
N MET A 86 -6.99 0.00 -3.70
CA MET A 86 -6.02 0.79 -2.99
C MET A 86 -6.63 1.32 -1.69
N SER A 87 -5.86 1.31 -0.61
CA SER A 87 -6.23 1.87 0.68
C SER A 87 -5.07 2.68 1.26
N TYR A 88 -5.41 3.73 2.03
CA TYR A 88 -4.39 4.54 2.68
C TYR A 88 -3.67 3.77 3.81
N PHE A 89 -4.28 2.72 4.40
CA PHE A 89 -3.78 1.85 5.50
C PHE A 89 -3.08 2.53 6.71
N ASN A 90 -3.01 3.86 6.70
CA ASN A 90 -2.26 4.74 7.59
C ASN A 90 -3.20 5.75 8.27
N LEU A 91 -4.48 5.77 7.87
CA LEU A 91 -5.55 6.57 8.47
C LEU A 91 -6.62 5.63 8.99
N THR A 92 -6.72 5.50 10.30
CA THR A 92 -7.82 4.78 10.92
C THR A 92 -9.09 5.62 10.82
N ASP A 93 -10.23 4.98 10.51
CA ASP A 93 -11.53 5.67 10.55
C ASP A 93 -11.75 6.25 11.98
N PRO A 94 -11.98 7.57 12.12
CA PRO A 94 -12.15 8.22 13.41
C PRO A 94 -13.40 7.74 14.17
N THR A 95 -14.33 7.07 13.50
CA THR A 95 -15.56 6.53 14.11
C THR A 95 -15.36 5.16 14.76
N VAL A 96 -14.26 4.46 14.47
CA VAL A 96 -13.94 3.16 15.08
C VAL A 96 -13.10 3.39 16.33
N VAL A 97 -13.66 3.09 17.49
CA VAL A 97 -12.93 3.14 18.77
C VAL A 97 -11.90 2.01 18.79
N ILE A 98 -10.67 2.35 18.41
CA ILE A 98 -9.55 1.42 18.37
C ILE A 98 -8.64 1.71 19.56
N PRO A 99 -8.35 0.73 20.43
CA PRO A 99 -7.47 0.94 21.58
C PRO A 99 -6.11 1.51 21.15
N ASP A 100 -5.54 2.46 21.90
CA ASP A 100 -4.37 3.27 21.49
C ASP A 100 -3.19 2.48 20.90
N GLN A 101 -2.95 1.24 21.38
CA GLN A 101 -1.93 0.32 20.89
C GLN A 101 -2.12 -0.19 19.44
N TYR A 102 -3.26 0.11 18.83
CA TYR A 102 -3.65 -0.25 17.47
C TYR A 102 -3.80 0.97 16.54
N LEU A 103 -3.58 2.19 17.06
CA LEU A 103 -3.60 3.43 16.27
C LEU A 103 -2.34 3.62 15.41
N LEU A 104 -1.24 2.91 15.73
CA LEU A 104 -0.02 3.00 14.93
C LEU A 104 -0.20 2.29 13.58
N PRO A 105 0.07 2.99 12.45
CA PRO A 105 0.05 2.41 11.12
C PRO A 105 0.91 1.16 11.02
N ARG A 106 0.28 0.00 10.82
CA ARG A 106 1.01 -1.28 10.70
C ARG A 106 1.41 -1.62 9.27
N ARG A 107 0.82 -0.93 8.30
CA ARG A 107 1.06 -1.15 6.87
C ARG A 107 1.15 0.20 6.17
N LYS A 108 2.15 0.35 5.29
CA LYS A 108 2.24 1.51 4.39
C LYS A 108 1.02 1.55 3.44
N PRO A 109 0.63 2.72 2.93
CA PRO A 109 -0.41 2.78 1.93
C PRO A 109 -0.08 1.91 0.71
N GLY A 110 -1.10 1.35 0.09
CA GLY A 110 -0.94 0.36 -0.96
C GLY A 110 -2.23 -0.41 -1.20
N GLY A 111 -2.13 -1.64 -1.69
CA GLY A 111 -3.32 -2.35 -2.09
C GLY A 111 -3.11 -3.77 -2.57
N PHE A 112 -4.19 -4.31 -3.15
CA PHE A 112 -4.24 -5.65 -3.74
C PHE A 112 -4.69 -5.54 -5.19
N GLN A 113 -4.12 -6.38 -6.04
CA GLN A 113 -4.50 -6.53 -7.43
C GLN A 113 -4.76 -8.00 -7.72
N TYR A 114 -5.91 -8.31 -8.31
CA TYR A 114 -6.26 -9.62 -8.81
C TYR A 114 -6.29 -9.60 -10.34
N ASP A 115 -5.45 -10.43 -10.96
CA ASP A 115 -5.44 -10.63 -12.40
C ASP A 115 -6.18 -11.93 -12.76
N PRO A 116 -7.36 -11.84 -13.40
CA PRO A 116 -8.15 -13.03 -13.75
C PRO A 116 -7.52 -13.87 -14.86
N ARG A 117 -6.60 -13.32 -15.66
CA ARG A 117 -6.01 -14.01 -16.82
C ARG A 117 -5.05 -15.12 -16.42
N ASN A 118 -4.41 -14.95 -15.26
CA ASN A 118 -3.47 -15.91 -14.67
C ASN A 118 -3.91 -16.35 -13.26
N ASN A 119 -5.11 -15.94 -12.82
CA ASN A 119 -5.67 -16.20 -11.49
C ASN A 119 -4.69 -15.88 -10.36
N ARG A 120 -4.03 -14.71 -10.44
CA ARG A 120 -2.97 -14.33 -9.52
C ARG A 120 -3.33 -13.09 -8.72
N TRP A 121 -3.12 -13.17 -7.41
CA TRP A 121 -3.09 -12.00 -6.53
C TRP A 121 -1.68 -11.43 -6.45
N SER A 122 -1.59 -10.11 -6.41
CA SER A 122 -0.36 -9.38 -6.13
C SER A 122 -0.65 -8.22 -5.18
N ASN A 123 0.30 -7.94 -4.29
CA ASN A 123 0.28 -6.72 -3.50
C ASN A 123 0.95 -5.60 -4.29
N PHE A 124 0.56 -4.37 -4.01
CA PHE A 124 1.33 -3.21 -4.39
C PHE A 124 1.46 -2.21 -3.25
N THR A 125 2.48 -1.38 -3.31
CA THR A 125 2.76 -0.31 -2.34
C THR A 125 2.95 1.01 -3.05
N LEU A 126 3.42 2.00 -2.31
CA LEU A 126 3.85 3.28 -2.84
C LEU A 126 5.37 3.39 -2.70
N ASP A 127 5.99 4.08 -3.65
CA ASP A 127 7.40 4.43 -3.55
C ASP A 127 7.64 5.28 -2.28
N PRO A 128 8.71 5.02 -1.49
CA PRO A 128 9.01 5.80 -0.28
C PRO A 128 9.20 7.29 -0.51
N ASN A 129 9.61 7.70 -1.71
CA ASN A 129 9.80 9.11 -2.09
C ASN A 129 8.50 9.77 -2.53
N TYR A 130 7.41 9.01 -2.62
CA TYR A 130 6.12 9.53 -2.99
C TYR A 130 5.58 10.39 -1.84
N ARG A 131 5.33 11.68 -2.11
CA ARG A 131 4.80 12.63 -1.12
C ARG A 131 3.28 12.60 -1.11
N TRP A 132 2.72 12.26 0.04
CA TRP A 132 1.28 12.23 0.31
C TRP A 132 0.93 13.27 1.35
N GLY A 133 -0.19 13.97 1.16
CA GLY A 133 -0.79 14.76 2.22
C GLY A 133 -1.36 13.85 3.30
N ASP A 134 -1.13 14.18 4.58
CA ASP A 134 -1.57 13.39 5.74
C ASP A 134 -3.10 13.42 5.99
N ILE A 135 -3.88 14.05 5.12
CA ILE A 135 -5.24 14.49 5.45
C ILE A 135 -6.20 14.06 4.34
N SER A 136 -6.98 13.01 4.62
CA SER A 136 -8.15 12.51 3.88
C SER A 136 -7.90 11.69 2.60
N ALA A 137 -8.95 10.99 2.15
CA ALA A 137 -9.00 10.11 0.97
C ALA A 137 -8.86 10.89 -0.35
N THR A 138 -7.80 11.66 -0.52
CA THR A 138 -7.62 12.61 -1.61
C THR A 138 -7.00 11.96 -2.84
N TYR A 139 -7.36 10.72 -3.13
CA TYR A 139 -6.77 9.97 -4.22
C TYR A 139 -7.79 9.29 -5.10
N ALA A 140 -7.48 9.23 -6.40
CA ALA A 140 -8.22 8.50 -7.40
C ALA A 140 -7.35 7.39 -7.97
N LEU A 141 -7.96 6.24 -8.26
CA LEU A 141 -7.33 5.12 -8.96
C LEU A 141 -7.98 5.02 -10.34
N PHE A 142 -7.17 4.97 -11.40
CA PHE A 142 -7.69 5.01 -12.76
C PHE A 142 -6.76 4.38 -13.77
N GLN A 143 -7.21 4.27 -15.01
CA GLN A 143 -6.38 3.90 -16.15
C GLN A 143 -6.15 5.10 -17.03
N TRP A 144 -4.92 5.27 -17.49
CA TRP A 144 -4.67 6.34 -18.45
C TRP A 144 -5.45 6.06 -19.73
N PRO A 145 -6.07 7.08 -20.35
CA PRO A 145 -6.92 6.90 -21.51
C PRO A 145 -6.24 6.06 -22.60
N ASN A 146 -6.97 5.06 -23.11
CA ASN A 146 -6.49 4.10 -24.12
C ASN A 146 -5.33 3.20 -23.68
N THR A 147 -5.11 3.04 -22.37
CA THR A 147 -4.12 2.10 -21.81
C THR A 147 -4.79 1.14 -20.83
N THR A 148 -4.12 0.02 -20.54
CA THR A 148 -4.47 -0.91 -19.45
C THR A 148 -3.64 -0.66 -18.19
N THR A 149 -2.86 0.42 -18.21
CA THR A 149 -1.88 0.72 -17.18
C THR A 149 -2.57 1.44 -16.04
N LEU A 150 -2.32 0.99 -14.81
CA LEU A 150 -2.95 1.55 -13.62
C LEU A 150 -2.17 2.78 -13.15
N TYR A 151 -2.90 3.86 -12.93
CA TYR A 151 -2.40 5.11 -12.40
C TYR A 151 -3.17 5.48 -11.14
N GLN A 152 -2.52 6.29 -10.33
CA GLN A 152 -3.11 6.89 -9.16
C GLN A 152 -2.85 8.40 -9.23
N ALA A 153 -3.85 9.18 -8.84
CA ALA A 153 -3.72 10.63 -8.64
C ALA A 153 -3.94 10.95 -7.17
N ASN A 154 -3.16 11.85 -6.58
CA ASN A 154 -3.41 12.37 -5.24
C ASN A 154 -3.09 13.86 -5.12
N VAL A 155 -3.72 14.48 -4.15
CA VAL A 155 -3.32 15.78 -3.63
C VAL A 155 -2.05 15.62 -2.77
N GLY A 156 -1.05 16.46 -3.02
CA GLY A 156 0.19 16.55 -2.23
C GLY A 156 0.03 17.39 -0.95
N ASN A 157 1.15 17.80 -0.35
CA ASN A 157 1.15 18.59 0.89
C ASN A 157 0.78 20.08 0.68
N SER A 158 0.49 20.48 -0.56
CA SER A 158 0.21 21.84 -0.96
C SER A 158 -0.86 21.85 -2.06
N THR A 159 -0.69 22.69 -3.08
CA THR A 159 -1.53 22.80 -4.27
C THR A 159 -1.14 21.83 -5.39
N THR A 160 -0.29 20.86 -5.07
CA THR A 160 0.22 19.88 -6.02
C THR A 160 -0.78 18.75 -6.24
N VAL A 161 -0.97 18.36 -7.49
CA VAL A 161 -1.56 17.08 -7.86
C VAL A 161 -0.45 16.20 -8.42
N ASN A 162 -0.25 15.03 -7.82
CA ASN A 162 0.76 14.06 -8.22
C ASN A 162 0.09 12.90 -8.96
N ILE A 163 0.72 12.43 -10.03
CA ILE A 163 0.31 11.22 -10.75
C ILE A 163 1.38 10.15 -10.58
N GLY A 164 0.96 9.01 -10.03
CA GLY A 164 1.74 7.80 -9.91
C GLY A 164 1.38 6.79 -11.00
N LEU A 165 2.38 6.13 -11.55
CA LEU A 165 2.25 4.96 -12.42
C LEU A 165 2.55 3.69 -11.60
N LEU A 166 1.69 2.68 -11.68
CA LEU A 166 2.00 1.36 -11.12
C LEU A 166 3.07 0.69 -11.98
N ALA A 167 4.27 0.54 -11.43
CA ALA A 167 5.39 -0.13 -12.06
C ALA A 167 5.91 -1.27 -11.17
N SER A 168 6.51 -2.29 -11.77
CA SER A 168 7.33 -3.25 -11.01
C SER A 168 8.64 -2.57 -10.62
N ASP A 169 9.03 -2.72 -9.36
CA ASP A 169 10.38 -2.44 -8.90
C ASP A 169 11.35 -3.36 -9.65
N LYS A 170 12.47 -2.79 -10.10
CA LYS A 170 13.47 -3.51 -10.89
C LYS A 170 14.20 -4.55 -10.07
N ASP A 171 14.24 -4.38 -8.74
CA ASP A 171 15.08 -5.20 -7.86
C ASP A 171 14.33 -6.39 -7.22
N ASP A 172 13.02 -6.32 -7.00
CA ASP A 172 12.26 -7.38 -6.32
C ASP A 172 10.92 -7.79 -6.96
N ASP A 173 10.56 -7.25 -8.14
CA ASP A 173 9.27 -7.46 -8.81
C ASP A 173 8.04 -7.05 -7.96
N SER A 174 8.25 -6.32 -6.86
CA SER A 174 7.16 -5.72 -6.10
C SER A 174 6.56 -4.59 -6.92
N LYS A 175 5.23 -4.50 -6.96
CA LYS A 175 4.56 -3.42 -7.67
C LYS A 175 4.47 -2.21 -6.76
N GLN A 176 4.84 -1.04 -7.27
CA GLN A 176 4.68 0.21 -6.56
C GLN A 176 4.24 1.35 -7.46
N PHE A 177 3.47 2.29 -6.93
CA PHE A 177 3.24 3.54 -7.62
C PHE A 177 4.47 4.44 -7.55
N VAL A 178 5.03 4.75 -8.71
CA VAL A 178 6.15 5.67 -8.88
C VAL A 178 5.62 6.97 -9.46
N SER A 179 5.99 8.11 -8.87
CA SER A 179 5.59 9.42 -9.39
C SER A 179 6.17 9.63 -10.79
N ILE A 180 5.32 9.95 -11.76
CA ILE A 180 5.72 10.22 -13.15
C ILE A 180 5.58 11.69 -13.53
N THR A 181 4.64 12.39 -12.91
CA THR A 181 4.41 13.81 -13.13
C THR A 181 3.73 14.42 -11.91
N SER A 182 3.97 15.69 -11.71
CA SER A 182 3.39 16.50 -10.65
C SER A 182 3.20 17.89 -11.21
N TRP A 183 2.06 18.50 -10.90
CA TRP A 183 1.78 19.86 -11.30
C TRP A 183 1.16 20.64 -10.15
N ASP A 184 1.48 21.92 -10.11
CA ASP A 184 0.89 22.88 -9.19
C ASP A 184 -0.32 23.52 -9.85
N LEU A 185 -1.46 23.51 -9.15
CA LEU A 185 -2.63 24.30 -9.52
C LEU A 185 -2.56 25.65 -8.79
N ASP A 186 -2.71 26.75 -9.52
CA ASP A 186 -2.82 28.07 -8.89
C ASP A 186 -4.04 28.09 -7.94
N PRO A 187 -3.82 28.19 -6.61
CA PRO A 187 -4.91 28.14 -5.64
C PRO A 187 -5.83 29.34 -5.74
N SER A 188 -5.43 30.45 -6.39
CA SER A 188 -6.29 31.62 -6.59
C SER A 188 -7.34 31.41 -7.69
N VAL A 189 -7.09 30.48 -8.61
CA VAL A 189 -7.98 30.15 -9.74
C VAL A 189 -8.73 28.85 -9.45
N TYR A 190 -8.02 27.81 -9.04
CA TYR A 190 -8.53 26.44 -8.93
C TYR A 190 -8.93 26.05 -7.51
N GLY A 191 -8.63 26.89 -6.52
CA GLY A 191 -8.79 26.60 -5.10
C GLY A 191 -7.71 25.66 -4.58
N TYR A 192 -7.61 25.54 -3.25
CA TYR A 192 -6.77 24.51 -2.64
C TYR A 192 -7.40 23.14 -2.92
N PRO A 193 -6.69 22.23 -3.59
CA PRO A 193 -7.24 20.93 -3.96
C PRO A 193 -7.58 20.13 -2.72
N SER A 194 -8.82 19.61 -2.67
CA SER A 194 -9.34 18.87 -1.52
C SER A 194 -9.70 17.43 -1.87
N ARG A 195 -10.18 17.15 -3.09
CA ARG A 195 -10.54 15.79 -3.54
C ARG A 195 -10.26 15.62 -5.03
N LEU A 196 -9.99 14.38 -5.43
CA LEU A 196 -9.75 13.98 -6.80
C LEU A 196 -10.62 12.78 -7.14
N PHE A 197 -11.28 12.83 -8.30
CA PHE A 197 -12.08 11.74 -8.83
C PHE A 197 -11.80 11.58 -10.32
N PHE A 198 -11.82 10.35 -10.81
CA PHE A 198 -11.61 10.07 -12.22
C PHE A 198 -12.88 9.56 -12.88
N GLY A 199 -13.14 10.02 -14.10
CA GLY A 199 -14.21 9.52 -14.95
C GLY A 199 -14.17 10.16 -16.34
N ASN A 200 -14.61 9.43 -17.37
CA ASN A 200 -14.63 9.93 -18.75
C ASN A 200 -13.29 10.54 -19.22
N ASN A 201 -12.18 9.87 -18.91
CA ASN A 201 -10.83 10.35 -19.23
C ASN A 201 -10.50 11.73 -18.63
N ILE A 202 -11.18 12.12 -17.56
CA ILE A 202 -11.01 13.42 -16.89
C ILE A 202 -10.74 13.17 -15.42
N LEU A 203 -9.78 13.91 -14.89
CA LEU A 203 -9.55 14.03 -13.46
C LEU A 203 -10.32 15.27 -12.97
N TYR A 204 -11.35 15.04 -12.18
CA TYR A 204 -12.15 16.06 -11.52
C TYR A 204 -11.49 16.42 -10.20
N GLN A 205 -11.12 17.69 -10.07
CA GLN A 205 -10.53 18.23 -8.86
C GLN A 205 -11.54 19.15 -8.17
N PHE A 206 -11.86 18.85 -6.92
CA PHE A 206 -12.60 19.76 -6.07
C PHE A 206 -11.62 20.65 -5.32
N GLY A 207 -11.90 21.95 -5.30
CA GLY A 207 -11.05 22.97 -4.71
C GLY A 207 -11.83 23.87 -3.78
N THR A 208 -11.15 24.40 -2.77
CA THR A 208 -11.73 25.38 -1.85
C THR A 208 -10.91 26.67 -1.87
N LEU A 209 -11.59 27.77 -2.19
CA LEU A 209 -11.04 29.13 -2.25
C LEU A 209 -11.48 29.91 -1.01
N VAL A 210 -10.63 30.81 -0.52
CA VAL A 210 -11.08 31.86 0.41
C VAL A 210 -11.69 32.99 -0.42
N ALA A 211 -13.02 33.05 -0.47
CA ALA A 211 -13.76 34.05 -1.23
C ALA A 211 -13.71 35.43 -0.56
N ASN A 212 -13.56 35.49 0.77
CA ASN A 212 -13.44 36.75 1.49
C ASN A 212 -12.53 36.61 2.72
N ASN A 213 -11.34 37.21 2.64
CA ASN A 213 -10.34 37.16 3.71
C ASN A 213 -10.80 37.81 5.03
N LYS A 214 -11.80 38.70 5.01
CA LYS A 214 -12.32 39.34 6.22
C LYS A 214 -13.35 38.49 6.94
N THR A 215 -14.18 37.75 6.20
CA THR A 215 -15.23 36.90 6.77
C THR A 215 -14.83 35.44 6.87
N GLY A 216 -13.72 35.03 6.23
CA GLY A 216 -13.33 33.64 6.08
C GLY A 216 -14.26 32.83 5.17
N ALA A 217 -15.14 33.50 4.41
CA ALA A 217 -16.10 32.80 3.55
C ALA A 217 -15.34 31.97 2.51
N LEU A 218 -15.68 30.70 2.42
CA LEU A 218 -15.10 29.76 1.48
C LEU A 218 -15.97 29.67 0.23
N ARG A 219 -15.36 29.32 -0.91
CA ARG A 219 -16.06 29.02 -2.16
C ARG A 219 -15.49 27.75 -2.74
N ASN A 220 -16.36 26.80 -3.03
CA ASN A 220 -15.97 25.55 -3.65
C ASN A 220 -16.00 25.63 -5.18
N THR A 221 -14.99 25.00 -5.80
CA THR A 221 -14.80 24.91 -7.25
C THR A 221 -14.69 23.47 -7.69
N LEU A 222 -15.08 23.21 -8.94
CA LEU A 222 -14.84 21.96 -9.64
C LEU A 222 -14.00 22.27 -10.87
N THR A 223 -12.78 21.73 -10.94
CA THR A 223 -11.90 21.85 -12.10
C THR A 223 -11.89 20.53 -12.86
N ARG A 224 -11.98 20.60 -14.20
CA ARG A 224 -11.85 19.41 -15.06
C ARG A 224 -10.48 19.40 -15.70
N ILE A 225 -9.69 18.37 -15.42
CA ILE A 225 -8.36 18.15 -16.00
C ILE A 225 -8.48 17.03 -17.03
N PRO A 226 -8.58 17.34 -18.33
CA PRO A 226 -8.69 16.32 -19.36
C PRO A 226 -7.37 15.56 -19.47
N LEU A 227 -7.43 14.25 -19.34
CA LEU A 227 -6.29 13.37 -19.56
C LEU A 227 -6.35 12.88 -21.00
N SER A 228 -5.25 13.03 -21.72
CA SER A 228 -5.13 12.58 -23.11
C SER A 228 -3.67 12.44 -23.51
N GLY A 229 -3.42 11.79 -24.65
CA GLY A 229 -2.05 11.57 -25.14
C GLY A 229 -1.26 10.56 -24.30
N ASP A 230 0.06 10.65 -24.35
CA ASP A 230 0.97 9.79 -23.60
C ASP A 230 1.25 10.39 -22.22
N ALA A 231 1.02 9.59 -21.17
CA ALA A 231 1.26 9.93 -19.77
C ALA A 231 2.69 10.42 -19.51
N ALA A 232 3.69 9.86 -20.19
CA ALA A 232 5.10 10.23 -19.98
C ALA A 232 5.45 11.63 -20.47
N THR A 233 4.63 12.17 -21.39
CA THR A 233 4.82 13.50 -21.99
C THR A 233 3.68 14.46 -21.68
N PHE A 234 2.74 14.04 -20.84
CA PHE A 234 1.56 14.83 -20.52
C PHE A 234 1.96 16.14 -19.85
N MET A 235 1.46 17.23 -20.42
CA MET A 235 1.55 18.56 -19.84
C MET A 235 0.14 19.02 -19.50
N LEU A 236 0.00 19.68 -18.34
CA LEU A 236 -1.25 20.27 -17.94
C LEU A 236 -1.66 21.35 -18.96
N PRO A 237 -2.91 21.33 -19.47
CA PRO A 237 -3.39 22.42 -20.32
C PRO A 237 -3.33 23.77 -19.60
N ASP A 238 -2.95 24.83 -20.31
CA ASP A 238 -2.82 26.18 -19.74
C ASP A 238 -4.15 26.74 -19.22
N ASP A 239 -5.25 26.43 -19.92
CA ASP A 239 -6.60 26.91 -19.61
C ASP A 239 -7.50 25.75 -19.17
N LEU A 240 -7.53 25.49 -17.86
CA LEU A 240 -8.43 24.48 -17.29
C LEU A 240 -9.80 25.09 -17.00
N PRO A 241 -10.90 24.45 -17.45
CA PRO A 241 -12.23 24.93 -17.16
C PRO A 241 -12.57 24.74 -15.67
N VAL A 242 -13.03 25.83 -15.05
CA VAL A 242 -13.49 25.88 -13.65
C VAL A 242 -15.00 26.08 -13.61
N TYR A 243 -15.67 25.24 -12.85
CA TYR A 243 -17.12 25.22 -12.69
C TYR A 243 -17.49 25.60 -11.27
N ASN A 244 -18.68 26.16 -11.11
CA ASN A 244 -19.19 26.50 -9.79
C ASN A 244 -19.57 25.22 -9.02
N ALA A 245 -19.02 25.05 -7.82
CA ALA A 245 -19.33 23.92 -6.94
C ALA A 245 -19.82 24.38 -5.56
N THR A 246 -20.42 25.58 -5.45
CA THR A 246 -20.98 26.12 -4.20
C THR A 246 -22.05 25.23 -3.55
N ALA A 247 -22.65 24.28 -4.28
CA ALA A 247 -23.54 23.29 -3.68
C ALA A 247 -22.82 22.47 -2.57
N LEU A 248 -21.49 22.30 -2.67
CA LEU A 248 -20.67 21.66 -1.64
C LEU A 248 -20.57 22.45 -0.34
N ASP A 249 -20.99 23.72 -0.30
CA ASP A 249 -20.98 24.52 0.93
C ASP A 249 -21.94 23.95 2.00
N GLN A 250 -22.85 23.05 1.60
CA GLN A 250 -23.76 22.32 2.49
C GLN A 250 -23.17 21.01 3.02
N CYS A 251 -22.03 20.58 2.50
CA CYS A 251 -21.36 19.37 2.95
C CYS A 251 -20.53 19.65 4.19
N THR A 252 -20.52 18.72 5.15
CA THR A 252 -19.46 18.70 6.15
C THR A 252 -18.13 18.30 5.50
N PRO A 253 -17.00 18.88 5.92
CA PRO A 253 -15.67 18.52 5.39
C PRO A 253 -15.28 17.04 5.61
N SER A 254 -15.98 16.33 6.49
CA SER A 254 -15.62 14.97 6.90
C SER A 254 -15.74 13.94 5.78
N PHE A 255 -16.74 14.06 4.90
CA PHE A 255 -16.99 13.06 3.87
C PHE A 255 -17.51 13.64 2.56
N ILE A 256 -16.72 13.43 1.49
CA ILE A 256 -17.09 13.69 0.10
C ILE A 256 -16.54 12.54 -0.73
N THR A 257 -17.40 11.87 -1.50
CA THR A 257 -17.05 10.87 -2.49
C THR A 257 -17.75 11.19 -3.81
N ALA A 258 -17.24 10.70 -4.93
CA ALA A 258 -17.89 10.90 -6.21
C ALA A 258 -17.59 9.72 -7.15
N ASN A 259 -18.57 9.41 -7.99
CA ASN A 259 -18.45 8.36 -8.99
C ASN A 259 -19.02 8.84 -10.30
N TYR A 260 -18.25 8.62 -11.37
CA TYR A 260 -18.69 8.91 -12.71
C TYR A 260 -19.47 7.73 -13.28
N TYR A 261 -20.67 8.00 -13.76
CA TYR A 261 -21.52 6.98 -14.36
C TYR A 261 -22.23 7.51 -15.60
N LYS A 262 -22.06 6.79 -16.71
CA LYS A 262 -22.51 7.17 -18.06
C LYS A 262 -21.98 8.52 -18.51
N ASP A 263 -22.73 9.58 -18.25
CA ASP A 263 -22.45 10.95 -18.66
C ASP A 263 -22.42 11.92 -17.48
N THR A 264 -22.55 11.43 -16.25
CA THR A 264 -22.77 12.24 -15.06
C THR A 264 -21.78 11.88 -13.97
N LEU A 265 -21.12 12.90 -13.41
CA LEU A 265 -20.41 12.79 -12.14
C LEU A 265 -21.42 12.95 -11.01
N TYR A 266 -21.66 11.88 -10.26
CA TYR A 266 -22.45 11.91 -9.03
C TYR A 266 -21.52 12.21 -7.86
N VAL A 267 -21.84 13.25 -7.11
CA VAL A 267 -21.10 13.67 -5.93
C VAL A 267 -21.96 13.41 -4.72
N PHE A 268 -21.42 12.70 -3.75
CA PHE A 268 -22.07 12.30 -2.51
C PHE A 268 -21.33 12.93 -1.35
N CYS A 269 -22.05 13.54 -0.42
CA CYS A 269 -21.44 14.08 0.78
C CYS A 269 -22.36 13.96 1.99
N GLN A 270 -21.76 14.06 3.15
CA GLN A 270 -22.51 14.18 4.40
C GLN A 270 -22.91 15.65 4.57
N GLY A 271 -24.18 15.94 4.88
CA GLY A 271 -24.64 17.27 5.25
C GLY A 271 -24.05 17.73 6.59
N VAL A 272 -24.16 19.02 6.90
CA VAL A 272 -23.68 19.57 8.19
C VAL A 272 -24.46 18.96 9.35
N ASP A 273 -23.76 18.47 10.37
CA ASP A 273 -24.36 17.97 11.61
C ASP A 273 -25.11 19.08 12.34
N THR A 274 -26.27 18.75 12.89
CA THR A 274 -27.00 19.63 13.81
C THR A 274 -26.61 19.34 15.25
N ASP A 275 -27.01 20.19 16.19
CA ASP A 275 -26.72 20.00 17.61
C ASP A 275 -27.28 18.68 18.20
N ILE A 276 -28.26 18.07 17.53
CA ILE A 276 -29.02 16.92 18.04
C ILE A 276 -29.04 15.71 17.11
N GLU A 277 -28.76 15.90 15.82
CA GLU A 277 -28.83 14.85 14.80
C GLU A 277 -27.66 14.97 13.82
N PRO A 278 -27.08 13.84 13.36
CA PRO A 278 -26.11 13.86 12.27
C PRO A 278 -26.75 14.48 11.03
N GLY A 279 -25.96 15.17 10.19
CA GLY A 279 -26.49 15.74 8.96
C GLY A 279 -27.06 14.65 8.06
N VAL A 280 -27.91 14.99 7.08
CA VAL A 280 -28.44 14.00 6.12
C VAL A 280 -27.44 13.71 5.00
N GLY A 281 -27.53 12.55 4.35
CA GLY A 281 -26.77 12.29 3.12
C GLY A 281 -27.27 13.18 1.97
N LEU A 282 -26.34 13.71 1.16
CA LEU A 282 -26.63 14.61 0.05
C LEU A 282 -26.06 14.07 -1.27
N VAL A 283 -26.82 14.23 -2.36
CA VAL A 283 -26.42 13.88 -3.73
C VAL A 283 -26.45 15.13 -4.61
N MET A 284 -25.40 15.32 -5.40
CA MET A 284 -25.29 16.38 -6.40
C MET A 284 -24.83 15.77 -7.73
N LYS A 285 -25.13 16.43 -8.84
CA LYS A 285 -24.87 15.94 -10.19
C LYS A 285 -24.12 16.97 -11.00
N PHE A 286 -23.17 16.51 -11.80
CA PHE A 286 -22.53 17.31 -12.84
C PHE A 286 -22.53 16.52 -14.14
N ARG A 287 -23.37 16.90 -15.11
CA ARG A 287 -23.38 16.26 -16.44
C ARG A 287 -22.16 16.71 -17.23
N ASP A 288 -21.38 15.73 -17.66
CA ASP A 288 -20.21 15.89 -18.50
C ASP A 288 -20.27 14.99 -19.75
N GLY A 289 -21.42 15.02 -20.42
CA GLY A 289 -21.68 14.34 -21.68
C GLY A 289 -21.84 15.31 -22.85
N ALA A 290 -22.74 14.97 -23.78
CA ALA A 290 -23.07 15.82 -24.92
C ALA A 290 -23.72 17.16 -24.49
N VAL A 291 -24.50 17.13 -23.42
CA VAL A 291 -24.97 18.32 -22.71
C VAL A 291 -24.13 18.44 -21.45
N ARG A 292 -23.39 19.55 -21.34
CA ARG A 292 -22.50 19.80 -20.21
C ARG A 292 -23.09 20.85 -19.29
N ASP A 293 -23.14 20.55 -18.00
CA ASP A 293 -23.53 21.52 -16.99
C ASP A 293 -22.42 22.56 -16.75
N THR A 294 -22.79 23.78 -16.38
CA THR A 294 -21.84 24.87 -16.05
C THR A 294 -21.56 24.98 -14.55
N ALA A 295 -22.25 24.19 -13.74
CA ALA A 295 -22.16 24.16 -12.30
C ALA A 295 -22.58 22.78 -11.77
N LEU A 296 -22.07 22.43 -10.59
CA LEU A 296 -22.62 21.31 -9.82
C LEU A 296 -24.08 21.63 -9.48
N SER A 297 -24.99 20.67 -9.66
CA SER A 297 -26.40 20.86 -9.37
C SER A 297 -26.64 21.23 -7.91
N ASN A 298 -27.81 21.79 -7.61
CA ASN A 298 -28.29 21.79 -6.24
C ASN A 298 -28.33 20.35 -5.70
N PHE A 299 -28.25 20.22 -4.37
CA PHE A 299 -28.33 18.93 -3.71
C PHE A 299 -29.76 18.39 -3.71
N SER A 300 -29.87 17.08 -3.78
CA SER A 300 -31.03 16.31 -3.33
C SER A 300 -30.63 15.56 -2.06
N GLU A 301 -31.52 15.55 -1.08
CA GLU A 301 -31.35 14.69 0.10
C GLU A 301 -31.44 13.22 -0.34
N THR A 302 -30.66 12.37 0.31
CA THR A 302 -30.74 10.93 0.12
C THR A 302 -31.71 10.32 1.12
N ASP A 303 -32.15 9.09 0.86
CA ASP A 303 -32.95 8.30 1.80
C ASP A 303 -32.14 7.79 3.02
N PHE A 304 -30.90 8.27 3.19
CA PHE A 304 -29.98 7.88 4.26
C PHE A 304 -29.69 9.06 5.19
N ASP A 305 -29.84 8.81 6.48
CA ASP A 305 -29.41 9.75 7.51
C ASP A 305 -27.89 9.90 7.51
N ARG A 306 -27.12 8.83 7.22
CA ARG A 306 -25.65 8.91 7.23
C ARG A 306 -25.02 8.09 6.13
N ILE A 307 -24.21 8.75 5.30
CA ILE A 307 -23.46 8.11 4.21
C ILE A 307 -21.93 8.25 4.38
N SER A 308 -21.50 8.94 5.43
CA SER A 308 -20.08 9.05 5.77
C SER A 308 -19.43 7.68 5.92
N GLY A 309 -18.34 7.44 5.18
CA GLY A 309 -17.58 6.19 5.18
C GLY A 309 -18.07 5.15 4.16
N ALA A 310 -19.21 5.39 3.50
CA ALA A 310 -19.75 4.44 2.55
C ALA A 310 -18.98 4.42 1.22
N SER A 311 -18.86 3.23 0.64
CA SER A 311 -18.50 3.07 -0.78
C SER A 311 -19.80 3.03 -1.59
N ILE A 312 -19.93 3.97 -2.53
CA ILE A 312 -21.15 4.17 -3.31
C ILE A 312 -20.84 3.90 -4.77
N GLN A 313 -21.62 3.04 -5.44
CA GLN A 313 -21.46 2.74 -6.86
C GLN A 313 -22.80 2.93 -7.59
N PRO A 314 -22.96 4.01 -8.38
CA PRO A 314 -24.10 4.19 -9.27
C PRO A 314 -24.22 3.06 -10.28
N ILE A 315 -25.45 2.61 -10.54
CA ILE A 315 -25.78 1.64 -11.59
C ILE A 315 -27.17 1.88 -12.21
N GLY A 316 -27.49 1.14 -13.26
CA GLY A 316 -28.81 1.13 -13.90
C GLY A 316 -29.13 2.33 -14.79
N GLY A 317 -30.41 2.62 -15.02
CA GLY A 317 -30.85 3.82 -15.73
C GLY A 317 -30.85 3.76 -17.26
N ASP A 318 -31.16 2.62 -17.87
CA ASP A 318 -31.46 2.55 -19.30
C ASP A 318 -32.97 2.52 -19.54
N ASN A 319 -33.44 3.18 -20.60
CA ASN A 319 -34.77 3.01 -21.21
C ASN A 319 -35.95 2.87 -20.21
N ASN A 320 -36.18 3.88 -19.36
CA ASN A 320 -37.26 3.98 -18.35
C ASN A 320 -37.03 3.34 -16.98
N GLN A 321 -35.82 2.87 -16.65
CA GLN A 321 -35.50 2.47 -15.27
C GLN A 321 -34.97 3.66 -14.46
N ASN A 322 -35.40 3.78 -13.19
CA ASN A 322 -34.85 4.76 -12.27
C ASN A 322 -33.37 4.46 -12.00
N ARG A 323 -32.53 5.50 -11.94
CA ARG A 323 -31.12 5.37 -11.56
C ARG A 323 -31.01 5.16 -10.05
N PHE A 324 -30.16 4.24 -9.64
CA PHE A 324 -29.89 3.98 -8.24
C PHE A 324 -28.40 3.72 -8.01
N ALA A 325 -27.95 3.77 -6.76
CA ALA A 325 -26.60 3.41 -6.37
C ALA A 325 -26.62 2.29 -5.32
N PHE A 326 -25.64 1.41 -5.41
CA PHE A 326 -25.28 0.52 -4.32
C PHE A 326 -24.47 1.28 -3.29
N VAL A 327 -24.84 1.12 -2.03
CA VAL A 327 -24.15 1.67 -0.88
C VAL A 327 -23.67 0.49 -0.04
N VAL A 328 -22.37 0.43 0.24
CA VAL A 328 -21.77 -0.55 1.15
C VAL A 328 -20.97 0.18 2.22
N ASN A 329 -20.80 -0.45 3.39
CA ASN A 329 -20.17 0.17 4.57
C ASN A 329 -20.87 1.46 5.04
N ALA A 330 -22.18 1.57 4.86
CA ALA A 330 -22.95 2.63 5.52
C ALA A 330 -23.01 2.37 7.03
N PRO A 331 -23.00 3.42 7.88
CA PRO A 331 -23.13 3.30 9.33
C PRO A 331 -24.46 2.69 9.84
N SER A 332 -25.40 2.44 8.94
CA SER A 332 -26.73 1.86 9.20
C SER A 332 -26.70 0.43 9.76
N GLY A 333 -25.55 -0.25 9.69
CA GLY A 333 -25.36 -1.60 10.20
C GLY A 333 -25.74 -2.71 9.21
N TYR A 334 -26.21 -2.35 8.01
CA TYR A 334 -26.47 -3.31 6.93
C TYR A 334 -25.24 -3.46 6.02
N SER A 335 -25.04 -4.66 5.47
CA SER A 335 -23.92 -4.94 4.56
C SER A 335 -24.06 -4.23 3.21
N MET A 336 -25.29 -3.97 2.77
CA MET A 336 -25.61 -3.37 1.47
C MET A 336 -26.99 -2.73 1.47
N GLU A 337 -27.06 -1.53 0.87
CA GLU A 337 -28.28 -0.75 0.75
C GLU A 337 -28.38 -0.09 -0.63
N GLY A 338 -29.61 0.21 -1.04
CA GLY A 338 -29.92 0.88 -2.31
C GLY A 338 -30.28 2.34 -2.10
N MET A 339 -29.75 3.23 -2.94
CA MET A 339 -30.02 4.67 -2.90
C MET A 339 -30.60 5.15 -4.23
N ALA A 340 -31.73 5.86 -4.20
CA ALA A 340 -32.23 6.52 -5.41
C ALA A 340 -31.31 7.68 -5.82
N LEU A 341 -31.07 7.85 -7.12
CA LEU A 341 -30.21 8.93 -7.63
C LEU A 341 -31.00 10.08 -8.27
N ASP A 342 -32.27 9.91 -8.62
CA ASP A 342 -33.02 10.89 -9.41
C ASP A 342 -34.05 11.70 -8.64
N ASP A 343 -34.95 11.04 -7.92
CA ASP A 343 -35.88 11.66 -6.98
C ASP A 343 -35.83 10.85 -5.68
N ALA A 344 -35.72 11.53 -4.54
CA ALA A 344 -35.77 10.88 -3.23
C ALA A 344 -37.23 10.50 -2.93
N ASP A 345 -37.57 9.22 -3.08
CA ASP A 345 -38.76 8.68 -2.42
C ASP A 345 -38.38 8.43 -0.97
N LEU A 346 -38.46 9.50 -0.16
CA LEU A 346 -38.17 9.47 1.27
C LEU A 346 -38.92 8.29 1.91
N GLY A 347 -38.17 7.28 2.38
CA GLY A 347 -38.69 6.20 3.21
C GLY A 347 -38.61 4.78 2.67
N ILE A 348 -37.94 4.49 1.55
CA ILE A 348 -37.71 3.10 1.11
C ILE A 348 -36.21 2.82 0.92
N VAL A 349 -35.49 2.68 2.04
CA VAL A 349 -34.17 2.02 2.01
C VAL A 349 -34.43 0.53 1.80
N THR A 350 -33.99 0.02 0.66
CA THR A 350 -33.99 -1.43 0.39
C THR A 350 -32.68 -2.00 0.93
N SER A 351 -32.75 -2.87 1.94
CA SER A 351 -31.60 -3.49 2.57
C SER A 351 -31.62 -5.01 2.38
N VAL A 352 -30.45 -5.58 2.05
CA VAL A 352 -30.33 -7.03 1.84
C VAL A 352 -29.13 -7.56 2.60
N GLY A 353 -29.39 -8.45 3.56
CA GLY A 353 -28.37 -9.31 4.12
C GLY A 353 -28.10 -10.47 3.17
N TYR A 354 -26.83 -10.74 2.86
CA TYR A 354 -26.47 -11.92 2.06
C TYR A 354 -25.34 -12.69 2.73
N TYR A 355 -25.42 -14.02 2.62
CA TYR A 355 -24.44 -14.94 3.16
C TYR A 355 -23.82 -15.72 2.00
N LEU A 356 -22.53 -15.48 1.75
CA LEU A 356 -21.78 -16.31 0.81
C LEU A 356 -21.33 -17.56 1.55
N ASN A 357 -21.96 -18.69 1.20
CA ASN A 357 -21.63 -19.98 1.79
C ASN A 357 -20.32 -20.51 1.18
N ILE A 358 -19.19 -20.19 1.81
CA ILE A 358 -17.89 -20.78 1.47
C ILE A 358 -17.81 -22.15 2.16
N THR A 359 -18.28 -23.19 1.46
CA THR A 359 -18.41 -24.55 2.03
C THR A 359 -17.11 -25.34 2.09
N GLU A 360 -16.07 -24.88 1.39
CA GLU A 360 -14.76 -25.53 1.34
C GLU A 360 -13.66 -24.48 1.58
N PRO A 361 -12.57 -24.80 2.29
CA PRO A 361 -11.44 -23.89 2.44
C PRO A 361 -10.87 -23.58 1.06
N TYR A 362 -11.15 -22.37 0.58
CA TYR A 362 -10.64 -21.87 -0.68
C TYR A 362 -9.29 -21.19 -0.41
N GLY A 363 -8.21 -21.81 -0.87
CA GLY A 363 -6.83 -21.38 -0.60
C GLY A 363 -6.11 -22.31 0.37
N PHE A 364 -4.77 -22.28 0.31
CA PHE A 364 -3.93 -23.06 1.22
C PHE A 364 -4.03 -22.48 2.63
N SER A 365 -4.24 -23.35 3.63
CA SER A 365 -4.17 -22.95 5.03
C SER A 365 -2.76 -22.45 5.34
N ILE A 366 -2.62 -21.21 5.77
CA ILE A 366 -1.33 -20.64 6.23
C ILE A 366 -0.81 -21.40 7.48
N THR A 367 -1.66 -22.18 8.16
CA THR A 367 -1.26 -22.99 9.30
C THR A 367 -0.52 -24.28 8.95
N ASP A 368 -0.24 -24.58 7.68
CA ASP A 368 0.77 -25.60 7.39
C ASP A 368 2.15 -24.96 7.61
N PRO A 369 2.84 -25.23 8.73
CA PRO A 369 4.21 -24.75 8.91
C PRO A 369 5.02 -25.15 7.68
N PRO A 370 5.93 -24.29 7.17
CA PRO A 370 6.71 -24.59 5.99
C PRO A 370 7.27 -26.00 6.14
N ASN A 371 6.93 -26.86 5.18
CA ASN A 371 7.30 -28.26 5.23
C ASN A 371 8.83 -28.33 5.19
N HIS A 372 9.47 -28.35 6.35
CA HIS A 372 10.93 -28.33 6.50
C HIS A 372 11.55 -29.69 6.20
N THR A 373 10.76 -30.70 5.85
CA THR A 373 11.24 -32.04 5.49
C THR A 373 12.35 -32.01 4.41
N PRO A 374 12.30 -31.19 3.34
CA PRO A 374 13.40 -31.07 2.39
C PRO A 374 14.67 -30.46 2.98
N ALA A 375 14.54 -29.47 3.88
CA ALA A 375 15.67 -28.82 4.55
C ALA A 375 16.31 -29.73 5.61
N ILE A 376 15.49 -30.52 6.33
CA ILE A 376 15.95 -31.52 7.30
C ILE A 376 16.66 -32.67 6.58
N ILE A 377 16.12 -33.15 5.45
CA ILE A 377 16.77 -34.17 4.63
C ILE A 377 18.08 -33.62 4.04
N GLY A 378 18.08 -32.39 3.50
CA GLY A 378 19.28 -31.73 2.97
C GLY A 378 20.37 -31.54 4.02
N GLY A 379 20.01 -31.08 5.21
CA GLY A 379 20.93 -30.93 6.35
C GLY A 379 21.49 -32.27 6.84
N SER A 380 20.67 -33.32 6.84
CA SER A 380 21.10 -34.68 7.23
C SER A 380 22.14 -35.26 6.27
N VAL A 381 21.92 -35.09 4.95
CA VAL A 381 22.87 -35.57 3.92
C VAL A 381 24.19 -34.79 4.00
N ALA A 382 24.14 -33.46 4.14
CA ALA A 382 25.33 -32.64 4.31
C ALA A 382 26.11 -32.98 5.59
N GLY A 383 25.41 -33.24 6.71
CA GLY A 383 26.02 -33.64 7.98
C GLY A 383 26.74 -34.99 7.89
N VAL A 384 26.15 -35.99 7.22
CA VAL A 384 26.78 -37.30 7.01
C VAL A 384 28.02 -37.18 6.12
N LEU A 385 27.97 -36.38 5.06
CA LEU A 385 29.13 -36.14 4.19
C LEU A 385 30.28 -35.44 4.94
N LEU A 386 29.97 -34.48 5.81
CA LEU A 386 30.96 -33.81 6.65
C LEU A 386 31.64 -34.80 7.62
N LEU A 387 30.85 -35.67 8.27
CA LEU A 387 31.38 -36.70 9.17
C LEU A 387 32.25 -37.72 8.44
N LEU A 388 31.87 -38.12 7.22
CA LEU A 388 32.69 -38.99 6.38
C LEU A 388 34.01 -38.32 5.97
N ALA A 389 33.99 -37.04 5.62
CA ALA A 389 35.19 -36.28 5.29
C ALA A 389 36.13 -36.13 6.50
N ILE A 390 35.59 -35.86 7.69
CA ILE A 390 36.35 -35.80 8.95
C ILE A 390 36.95 -37.18 9.28
N ALA A 391 36.17 -38.26 9.16
CA ALA A 391 36.65 -39.62 9.39
C ALA A 391 37.78 -40.01 8.41
N ALA A 392 37.62 -39.68 7.13
CA ALA A 392 38.65 -39.89 6.11
C ALA A 392 39.93 -39.09 6.43
N TYR A 393 39.81 -37.83 6.85
CA TYR A 393 40.93 -37.00 7.27
C TYR A 393 41.69 -37.62 8.45
N PHE A 394 40.99 -38.11 9.48
CA PHE A 394 41.63 -38.77 10.62
C PHE A 394 42.30 -40.10 10.23
N LEU A 395 41.70 -40.89 9.34
CA LEU A 395 42.30 -42.13 8.84
C LEU A 395 43.57 -41.86 8.02
N VAL A 396 43.55 -40.84 7.15
CA VAL A 396 44.71 -40.40 6.38
C VAL A 396 45.79 -39.89 7.32
N ARG A 397 45.45 -39.01 8.28
CA ARG A 397 46.40 -38.47 9.27
C ARG A 397 47.04 -39.55 10.13
N ARG A 398 46.28 -40.59 10.53
CA ARG A 398 46.80 -41.71 11.32
C ARG A 398 47.70 -42.64 10.52
N ARG A 399 47.42 -42.84 9.23
CA ARG A 399 48.23 -43.71 8.34
C ARG A 399 49.39 -42.96 7.66
N TRP A 400 49.36 -41.63 7.64
CA TRP A 400 50.40 -40.77 7.06
C TRP A 400 51.83 -41.08 7.53
N PRO A 401 52.10 -41.33 8.83
CA PRO A 401 53.45 -41.65 9.28
C PRO A 401 53.97 -42.98 8.70
N GLN A 402 53.09 -43.98 8.56
CA GLN A 402 53.45 -45.28 7.97
C GLN A 402 53.65 -45.16 6.46
N TRP A 403 52.82 -44.38 5.78
CA TRP A 403 52.95 -44.11 4.35
C TRP A 403 54.21 -43.31 4.05
N ARG A 404 54.55 -42.31 4.89
CA ARG A 404 55.80 -41.55 4.79
C ARG A 404 57.02 -42.45 4.99
N ARG A 405 56.98 -43.42 5.89
CA ARG A 405 58.06 -44.43 6.06
C ARG A 405 58.18 -45.33 4.83
N LYS A 406 57.07 -45.82 4.27
CA LYS A 406 57.08 -46.63 3.04
C LYS A 406 57.56 -45.84 1.82
N LEU A 407 57.12 -44.60 1.66
CA LEU A 407 57.56 -43.70 0.57
C LEU A 407 59.04 -43.36 0.71
N ARG A 408 59.53 -43.03 1.91
CA ARG A 408 60.97 -42.80 2.14
C ARG A 408 61.80 -44.03 1.84
N ALA A 409 61.37 -45.22 2.28
CA ALA A 409 62.07 -46.46 1.97
C ALA A 409 62.11 -46.73 0.45
N LYS A 410 61.01 -46.45 -0.27
CA LYS A 410 60.93 -46.64 -1.72
C LYS A 410 61.78 -45.62 -2.50
N ILE A 411 61.82 -44.37 -2.04
CA ILE A 411 62.68 -43.31 -2.61
C ILE A 411 64.15 -43.64 -2.38
N ILE A 412 64.54 -44.07 -1.17
CA ILE A 412 65.92 -44.48 -0.88
C ILE A 412 66.33 -45.68 -1.74
N LEU A 413 65.43 -46.64 -1.93
CA LEU A 413 65.69 -47.82 -2.77
C LEU A 413 65.84 -47.47 -4.25
N MET A 414 65.09 -46.49 -4.75
CA MET A 414 65.26 -45.93 -6.11
C MET A 414 66.57 -45.13 -6.24
N MET A 415 66.92 -44.29 -5.26
CA MET A 415 68.17 -43.53 -5.28
C MET A 415 69.42 -44.42 -5.14
N SER A 416 69.32 -45.54 -4.41
CA SER A 416 70.42 -46.52 -4.31
C SER A 416 70.55 -47.44 -5.53
N ALA A 417 69.53 -47.50 -6.39
CA ALA A 417 69.58 -48.28 -7.62
C ALA A 417 70.28 -47.52 -8.77
N ASP A 418 70.36 -46.19 -8.68
CA ASP A 418 70.99 -45.33 -9.69
C ASP A 418 72.44 -44.91 -9.33
N ASP A 419 72.95 -45.25 -8.14
CA ASP A 419 74.29 -44.85 -7.64
C ASP A 419 75.43 -45.85 -7.94
N LEU A 420 75.30 -46.62 -9.04
CA LEU A 420 76.42 -47.32 -9.69
C LEU A 420 76.77 -46.65 -11.02
N ASN A 421 76.92 -45.32 -11.05
CA ASN A 421 77.80 -44.68 -12.02
C ASN A 421 78.17 -43.22 -11.64
N GLU A 422 79.44 -43.05 -11.30
CA GLU A 422 80.28 -41.86 -11.42
C GLU A 422 79.82 -40.44 -10.96
N ASN A 423 80.62 -39.94 -10.02
CA ASN A 423 81.05 -38.55 -9.77
C ASN A 423 80.20 -37.62 -8.86
N PRO A 424 80.79 -37.11 -7.75
CA PRO A 424 80.06 -36.34 -6.76
C PRO A 424 80.00 -34.86 -7.14
N LYS A 425 78.79 -34.30 -7.24
CA LYS A 425 78.56 -32.86 -7.09
C LYS A 425 77.64 -32.61 -5.91
N PHE A 426 78.23 -32.04 -4.87
CA PHE A 426 77.55 -31.46 -3.72
C PHE A 426 76.47 -30.47 -4.17
N TYR A 427 75.20 -30.76 -3.86
CA TYR A 427 74.17 -29.72 -3.76
C TYR A 427 73.83 -29.52 -2.29
N LYS A 428 74.46 -28.48 -1.73
CA LYS A 428 74.14 -27.83 -0.47
C LYS A 428 72.74 -27.21 -0.60
N PHE A 429 71.72 -27.81 0.03
CA PHE A 429 70.45 -27.11 0.25
C PHE A 429 70.57 -26.26 1.50
N GLU A 430 70.64 -24.95 1.29
CA GLU A 430 70.57 -23.94 2.34
C GLU A 430 69.17 -23.91 2.96
N GLU A 431 69.18 -23.96 4.28
CA GLU A 431 68.05 -23.73 5.16
C GLU A 431 67.84 -22.22 5.28
N SER A 432 66.89 -21.65 4.53
CA SER A 432 66.53 -20.24 4.64
C SER A 432 65.44 -20.05 5.69
N SER A 433 65.89 -19.67 6.88
CA SER A 433 65.36 -18.63 7.76
C SER A 433 63.84 -18.41 7.84
N ARG A 434 63.30 -18.66 9.04
CA ARG A 434 62.20 -17.90 9.64
C ARG A 434 62.34 -16.40 9.36
N GLN A 435 61.35 -15.81 8.69
CA GLN A 435 61.02 -14.40 8.83
C GLN A 435 59.51 -14.26 8.99
N SER A 436 59.12 -13.86 10.21
CA SER A 436 57.81 -13.31 10.51
C SER A 436 57.63 -11.99 9.77
N PHE A 437 56.64 -11.91 8.88
CA PHE A 437 56.10 -10.63 8.43
C PHE A 437 54.76 -10.42 9.13
N ASP A 438 54.84 -9.66 10.21
CA ASP A 438 53.75 -8.97 10.86
C ASP A 438 53.27 -7.87 9.89
N SER A 439 52.19 -8.13 9.15
CA SER A 439 51.60 -7.13 8.27
C SER A 439 50.73 -6.22 9.14
N GLY A 440 51.25 -5.04 9.50
CA GLY A 440 50.56 -3.99 10.25
C GLY A 440 49.15 -3.70 9.70
N ARG A 441 48.17 -4.43 10.22
CA ARG A 441 46.74 -4.31 9.95
C ARG A 441 46.08 -4.18 11.31
N ASP A 442 45.32 -3.11 11.48
CA ASP A 442 44.65 -2.85 12.76
C ASP A 442 43.69 -3.98 13.11
N LYS A 443 43.88 -4.52 14.31
CA LYS A 443 42.91 -5.36 15.01
C LYS A 443 42.06 -4.42 15.86
N ILE A 444 40.78 -4.27 15.53
CA ILE A 444 39.85 -3.62 16.44
C ILE A 444 39.25 -4.70 17.34
N LEU A 445 39.48 -4.60 18.65
CA LEU A 445 38.70 -5.30 19.66
C LEU A 445 37.35 -4.59 19.76
N VAL A 446 36.27 -5.30 19.47
CA VAL A 446 34.92 -4.88 19.88
C VAL A 446 34.76 -5.31 21.33
N THR A 447 34.54 -4.37 22.24
CA THR A 447 34.25 -4.65 23.66
C THR A 447 32.75 -4.60 23.92
N ASP A 448 32.20 -5.76 24.31
CA ASP A 448 31.16 -6.12 25.29
C ASP A 448 30.08 -5.12 25.80
N ASP A 449 29.71 -4.05 25.10
CA ASP A 449 28.57 -3.19 25.51
C ASP A 449 27.37 -3.22 24.52
N MET A 450 27.18 -4.31 23.79
CA MET A 450 25.94 -4.57 23.04
C MET A 450 25.47 -6.01 23.22
N ASP A 451 25.25 -6.41 24.46
CA ASP A 451 24.46 -7.58 24.83
C ASP A 451 23.09 -7.13 25.34
N LEU A 452 22.13 -7.02 24.42
CA LEU A 452 20.72 -7.21 24.74
C LEU A 452 20.00 -7.67 23.47
N GLU A 453 19.45 -8.88 23.59
CA GLU A 453 18.65 -9.62 22.61
C GLU A 453 19.48 -10.42 21.59
N GLY A 454 19.96 -11.55 22.09
CA GLY A 454 20.89 -12.44 21.39
C GLY A 454 20.38 -12.99 20.07
N ILE A 455 21.32 -13.03 19.12
CA ILE A 455 21.55 -14.13 18.17
C ILE A 455 23.06 -14.17 17.90
N VAL A 456 23.59 -15.38 18.00
CA VAL A 456 24.97 -15.78 17.72
C VAL A 456 25.14 -15.92 16.21
N ASP A 457 25.96 -15.07 15.57
CA ASP A 457 27.14 -15.48 14.77
C ASP A 457 27.80 -14.23 14.13
N VAL A 458 29.02 -13.89 14.58
CA VAL A 458 29.78 -12.73 14.09
C VAL A 458 30.75 -13.21 13.01
N GLY A 459 30.34 -13.11 11.75
CA GLY A 459 31.20 -13.33 10.59
C GLY A 459 32.18 -12.16 10.39
N THR A 460 33.47 -12.44 10.46
CA THR A 460 34.57 -11.49 10.19
C THR A 460 34.56 -11.07 8.71
N GLY A 461 34.15 -9.85 8.40
CA GLY A 461 34.22 -9.29 7.03
C GLY A 461 35.49 -8.47 6.81
N TYR A 462 36.31 -8.83 5.80
CA TYR A 462 37.43 -8.01 5.33
C TYR A 462 37.00 -7.20 4.10
N MET A 463 37.01 -5.87 4.17
CA MET A 463 36.89 -5.04 2.96
C MET A 463 38.22 -5.01 2.20
N GLN A 464 38.22 -5.50 0.95
CA GLN A 464 39.32 -5.33 0.02
C GLN A 464 39.27 -3.93 -0.64
N ASN A 465 40.44 -3.32 -0.85
CA ASN A 465 40.69 -2.17 -1.74
C ASN A 465 40.35 -0.73 -1.28
N VAL A 466 40.50 -0.37 0.00
CA VAL A 466 40.49 1.05 0.41
C VAL A 466 41.84 1.46 1.00
N THR A 467 42.57 2.35 0.32
CA THR A 467 43.86 2.91 0.77
C THR A 467 43.66 4.09 1.73
N PHE A 468 44.48 4.12 2.79
CA PHE A 468 44.51 5.10 3.88
C PHE A 468 44.85 6.52 3.37
N GLY A 469 43.82 7.28 2.99
CA GLY A 469 43.96 8.68 2.58
C GLY A 469 42.67 9.40 2.18
N GLN A 470 41.55 8.68 2.01
CA GLN A 470 40.28 9.25 1.53
C GLN A 470 39.06 8.80 2.37
N HIS A 471 39.15 8.89 3.71
CA HIS A 471 37.95 8.87 4.53
C HIS A 471 37.50 10.30 4.85
N PRO A 472 36.28 10.71 4.45
CA PRO A 472 35.67 11.94 4.96
C PRO A 472 35.43 11.77 6.47
N ARG A 473 36.06 12.63 7.28
CA ARG A 473 35.73 12.74 8.70
C ARG A 473 34.33 13.36 8.83
N PRO A 474 33.41 12.80 9.63
CA PRO A 474 32.20 13.51 10.00
C PRO A 474 32.59 14.77 10.78
N ALA A 475 32.29 15.94 10.23
CA ALA A 475 32.28 17.17 11.01
C ALA A 475 31.14 17.06 12.03
N ALA A 476 31.47 17.25 13.31
CA ALA A 476 30.49 17.37 14.36
C ALA A 476 29.56 18.56 14.05
N SER A 477 28.30 18.27 13.73
CA SER A 477 27.23 19.27 13.73
C SER A 477 26.61 19.28 15.13
N TYR A 478 26.47 20.48 15.67
CA TYR A 478 25.97 20.75 17.01
C TYR A 478 24.50 20.31 17.14
N SER A 479 24.22 19.48 18.15
CA SER A 479 22.86 19.24 18.66
C SER A 479 22.30 20.55 19.23
N ALA A 480 21.30 21.13 18.58
CA ALA A 480 20.47 22.16 19.18
C ALA A 480 19.43 21.49 20.09
N THR A 481 19.65 21.54 21.41
CA THR A 481 18.66 21.18 22.41
C THR A 481 17.55 22.24 22.40
N ALA A 482 16.36 21.88 21.90
CA ALA A 482 15.18 22.71 22.04
C ALA A 482 14.67 22.60 23.49
N SER A 483 14.67 23.70 24.24
CA SER A 483 14.02 23.77 25.54
C SER A 483 12.58 24.28 25.37
N PHE A 484 11.61 23.46 25.78
CA PHE A 484 10.19 23.81 25.79
C PHE A 484 9.84 24.53 27.10
N ASN A 485 9.21 25.71 27.00
CA ASN A 485 8.54 26.33 28.14
C ASN A 485 7.03 26.16 27.98
N ILE A 486 6.42 25.46 28.93
CA ILE A 486 4.97 25.33 29.04
C ILE A 486 4.48 26.51 29.88
N ILE A 487 3.64 27.36 29.29
CA ILE A 487 2.98 28.46 30.00
C ILE A 487 1.51 28.08 30.15
N TYR A 488 1.04 28.02 31.39
CA TYR A 488 -0.35 27.76 31.73
C TYR A 488 -1.13 29.08 31.77
N ASP A 489 -2.21 29.17 31.00
CA ASP A 489 -3.15 30.29 31.04
C ASP A 489 -4.41 29.88 31.84
N PRO A 490 -4.59 30.40 33.07
CA PRO A 490 -5.70 30.00 33.93
C PRO A 490 -7.07 30.55 33.48
N LEU A 491 -7.15 31.42 32.47
CA LEU A 491 -8.43 32.00 32.01
C LEU A 491 -9.07 31.25 30.85
N THR A 492 -8.32 30.44 30.12
CA THR A 492 -8.81 29.72 28.92
C THR A 492 -8.79 28.20 29.05
N ASN A 493 -8.24 27.66 30.14
CA ASN A 493 -8.09 26.22 30.38
C ASN A 493 -7.41 25.46 29.21
N CYS A 494 -6.58 26.15 28.44
CA CYS A 494 -5.82 25.57 27.33
C CYS A 494 -4.31 25.74 27.57
N THR A 495 -3.57 24.67 27.32
CA THR A 495 -2.10 24.69 27.31
C THR A 495 -1.63 25.10 25.91
N LYS A 496 -0.93 26.22 25.78
CA LYS A 496 -0.31 26.63 24.51
C LYS A 496 1.18 26.33 24.51
N VAL A 497 1.64 25.60 23.49
CA VAL A 497 3.06 25.39 23.20
C VAL A 497 3.45 26.36 22.08
N ALA A 498 4.32 27.33 22.39
CA ALA A 498 4.83 28.27 21.41
C ALA A 498 6.29 27.93 21.06
N LEU A 499 6.56 27.72 19.77
CA LEU A 499 7.91 27.58 19.22
C LEU A 499 8.41 28.95 18.77
N TYR A 500 9.41 29.49 19.46
CA TYR A 500 10.13 30.67 18.98
C TYR A 500 11.45 30.23 18.32
N PRO A 501 11.74 30.64 17.08
CA PRO A 501 13.08 30.55 16.55
C PRO A 501 14.00 31.52 17.32
N ARG A 502 15.09 31.01 17.90
CA ARG A 502 16.20 31.86 18.39
C ARG A 502 16.87 32.48 17.16
N GLY A 503 16.90 33.81 17.14
CA GLY A 503 17.22 34.60 15.96
C GLY A 503 18.61 34.41 15.35
N GLN A 504 18.66 34.78 14.07
CA GLN A 504 19.67 35.67 13.49
C GLN A 504 18.95 36.82 12.80
#